data_AF-A0A413FGG5-F1
#
_entry.id   AF-A0A413FGG5-F1
#
_cell.length_a   1.000
_cell.length_b   1.000
_cell.length_c   1.000
_cell.angle_alpha   90.00
_cell.angle_beta   90.00
_cell.angle_gamma   90.00
#
_symmetry.space_group_name_H-M   'P 1'
#
loop_
_entity.id
_entity.type
_entity.pdbx_description
1 polymer ?
#
loop_
_entity_poly.entity_id
_entity_poly.type
_entity_poly.pdbx_seq_one_letter_code
_entity_poly.pdbx_strand_id
1 'polypeptide(L)'
;MGNRRNLKKVTGILCAGVLILSLSGCGSAYANEAGRQPEATTAGGDMLKTSENAKETGKPQSDAAFVELAKEALEDYFGVDLTDTTGYSVSVQYMDAMPEYEAEQQTVVTFLPEELNFGEISADTVIDMENIDTKPMYDVSFNAEGAIKGIHLSYVDWAKSEIPVTAQSAEETAKQFVISHQLAAEDRLKVLGSAAASSDTITVVIQHKEGRALLIGVDSLAGNVRYFEDMAEKSAVKSITPFEEGKGLG
;
A
#
# COMPACT_ATOMS: atom_id res chain seq x y z
N MET A 1 31.82 31.57 -20.94
CA MET A 1 30.41 31.99 -21.06
C MET A 1 29.55 30.74 -20.98
N GLY A 2 28.93 30.52 -19.82
CA GLY A 2 28.19 29.30 -19.49
C GLY A 2 26.74 29.34 -19.97
N ASN A 3 26.26 28.21 -20.47
CA ASN A 3 24.92 28.03 -21.00
C ASN A 3 23.95 27.70 -19.84
N ARG A 4 23.07 28.63 -19.48
CA ARG A 4 22.01 28.43 -18.47
C ARG A 4 20.92 27.53 -19.06
N ARG A 5 20.78 26.30 -18.56
CA ARG A 5 19.55 25.52 -18.74
C ARG A 5 18.51 26.03 -17.74
N ASN A 6 17.34 26.39 -18.26
CA ASN A 6 16.18 26.79 -17.46
C ASN A 6 15.65 25.58 -16.67
N LEU A 7 15.88 25.56 -15.35
CA LEU A 7 15.14 24.68 -14.45
C LEU A 7 13.74 25.28 -14.27
N LYS A 8 12.71 24.63 -14.81
CA LYS A 8 11.32 24.96 -14.46
C LYS A 8 11.12 24.62 -12.99
N LYS A 9 10.96 25.64 -12.15
CA LYS A 9 10.46 25.47 -10.78
C LYS A 9 9.00 25.03 -10.87
N VAL A 10 8.74 23.76 -10.59
CA VAL A 10 7.39 23.27 -10.33
C VAL A 10 7.16 23.42 -8.83
N THR A 11 6.42 24.47 -8.46
CA THR A 11 5.92 24.66 -7.10
C THR A 11 4.71 23.73 -6.95
N GLY A 12 4.96 22.48 -6.54
CA GLY A 12 3.92 21.51 -6.20
C GLY A 12 3.71 21.50 -4.70
N ILE A 13 2.48 21.72 -4.25
CA ILE A 13 2.07 21.50 -2.87
C ILE A 13 2.18 19.99 -2.60
N LEU A 14 3.08 19.60 -1.69
CA LEU A 14 3.25 18.24 -1.21
C LEU A 14 2.08 17.88 -0.29
N CYS A 15 1.19 17.01 -0.78
CA CYS A 15 0.45 16.14 0.12
C CYS A 15 1.46 15.16 0.72
N ALA A 16 1.78 15.36 2.00
CA ALA A 16 2.50 14.36 2.78
C ALA A 16 1.76 13.01 2.65
N GLY A 17 2.53 11.95 2.35
CA GLY A 17 2.04 10.63 2.04
C GLY A 17 1.25 10.00 3.17
N VAL A 18 -0.06 10.23 3.19
CA VAL A 18 -1.02 9.19 3.50
C VAL A 18 -1.01 8.28 2.27
N LEU A 19 -0.35 7.13 2.34
CA LEU A 19 -0.52 6.12 1.29
C LEU A 19 -1.98 5.66 1.35
N ILE A 20 -2.73 6.14 0.36
CA ILE A 20 -4.11 5.81 0.09
C ILE A 20 -4.14 4.31 -0.22
N LEU A 21 -4.47 3.51 0.77
CA LEU A 21 -5.04 2.18 0.56
C LEU A 21 -6.35 2.38 -0.21
N SER A 22 -6.26 2.25 -1.53
CA SER A 22 -7.37 2.03 -2.48
C SER A 22 -8.74 2.63 -2.09
N LEU A 23 -8.79 3.90 -1.68
CA LEU A 23 -10.03 4.69 -1.73
C LEU A 23 -10.33 4.91 -3.21
N SER A 24 -11.14 4.03 -3.78
CA SER A 24 -11.67 4.23 -5.13
C SER A 24 -12.77 5.31 -5.13
N GLY A 25 -12.36 6.55 -4.90
CA GLY A 25 -13.20 7.75 -4.93
C GLY A 25 -12.38 9.03 -4.86
N CYS A 26 -12.18 9.70 -6.01
CA CYS A 26 -11.74 11.08 -6.05
C CYS A 26 -12.76 11.97 -5.32
N GLY A 27 -12.33 12.72 -4.30
CA GLY A 27 -13.14 13.73 -3.62
C GLY A 27 -12.35 15.01 -3.45
N SER A 28 -12.46 15.93 -4.41
CA SER A 28 -11.98 17.30 -4.29
C SER A 28 -12.89 18.10 -3.34
N ALA A 29 -12.38 18.52 -2.19
CA ALA A 29 -13.07 19.46 -1.31
C ALA A 29 -12.78 20.91 -1.74
N TYR A 30 -13.85 21.68 -1.93
CA TYR A 30 -13.85 23.07 -2.33
C TYR A 30 -13.14 23.98 -1.31
N ALA A 31 -12.40 24.97 -1.83
CA ALA A 31 -12.00 26.15 -1.07
C ALA A 31 -13.24 27.00 -0.72
N ASN A 32 -13.36 27.40 0.54
CA ASN A 32 -14.14 28.58 0.91
C ASN A 32 -13.28 29.45 1.84
N GLU A 33 -12.89 30.62 1.33
CA GLU A 33 -12.43 31.74 2.15
C GLU A 33 -13.60 32.26 3.01
N ALA A 34 -13.36 32.49 4.30
CA ALA A 34 -13.65 33.76 4.97
C ALA A 34 -13.42 33.68 6.49
N GLY A 35 -12.55 34.57 7.00
CA GLY A 35 -12.90 35.35 8.19
C GLY A 35 -12.12 35.13 9.50
N ARG A 36 -11.10 35.97 9.69
CA ARG A 36 -10.65 36.63 10.95
C ARG A 36 -10.10 35.78 12.11
N GLN A 37 -8.81 36.04 12.41
CA GLN A 37 -8.21 35.93 13.75
C GLN A 37 -8.90 36.88 14.78
N PRO A 38 -8.75 36.62 16.11
CA PRO A 38 -7.60 37.14 16.85
C PRO A 38 -6.86 36.09 17.72
N GLU A 39 -5.63 36.48 18.05
CA GLU A 39 -4.56 35.80 18.79
C GLU A 39 -4.93 35.32 20.22
N ALA A 40 -4.31 34.24 20.70
CA ALA A 40 -3.28 34.32 21.74
C ALA A 40 -2.80 32.94 22.25
N THR A 41 -1.49 32.91 22.50
CA THR A 41 -0.74 32.10 23.48
C THR A 41 -0.24 30.70 23.11
N THR A 42 1.09 30.66 22.97
CA THR A 42 2.01 29.51 22.97
C THR A 42 1.69 28.40 23.96
N ALA A 43 1.59 27.17 23.47
CA ALA A 43 1.91 25.94 24.20
C ALA A 43 2.47 24.91 23.19
N GLY A 44 3.44 24.12 23.62
CA GLY A 44 4.37 23.34 22.80
C GLY A 44 3.74 22.37 21.80
N GLY A 45 4.53 22.07 20.76
CA GLY A 45 4.19 21.17 19.67
C GLY A 45 3.82 19.78 20.18
N ASP A 46 2.57 19.42 19.94
CA ASP A 46 2.05 18.08 20.04
C ASP A 46 1.81 17.62 18.59
N MET A 47 2.81 16.97 18.02
CA MET A 47 2.74 16.37 16.69
C MET A 47 2.69 14.85 16.83
N LEU A 48 1.80 14.25 16.04
CA LEU A 48 1.22 12.90 16.19
C LEU A 48 0.32 12.77 17.42
N LYS A 49 -0.96 13.16 17.23
CA LYS A 49 -2.05 12.46 17.91
C LYS A 49 -2.01 11.00 17.50
N THR A 50 -1.20 10.22 18.20
CA THR A 50 -1.61 8.91 18.70
C THR A 50 -3.05 9.11 19.16
N SER A 51 -4.02 8.49 18.50
CA SER A 51 -5.37 8.44 19.02
C SER A 51 -5.31 7.64 20.32
N GLU A 52 -4.96 8.29 21.42
CA GLU A 52 -5.38 7.94 22.77
C GLU A 52 -6.91 8.07 22.82
N ASN A 53 -7.58 7.14 22.16
CA ASN A 53 -8.99 6.82 22.31
C ASN A 53 -9.28 5.41 21.79
N ALA A 54 -8.33 4.48 21.93
CA ALA A 54 -8.73 3.10 22.18
C ALA A 54 -8.99 3.01 23.68
N LYS A 55 -10.23 3.33 24.08
CA LYS A 55 -10.76 2.87 25.36
C LYS A 55 -10.38 1.40 25.51
N GLU A 56 -9.81 1.12 26.67
CA GLU A 56 -9.35 -0.16 27.20
C GLU A 56 -10.51 -1.18 27.31
N THR A 57 -11.16 -1.50 26.20
CA THR A 57 -12.27 -2.45 26.11
C THR A 57 -12.37 -2.94 24.67
N GLY A 58 -11.64 -4.01 24.32
CA GLY A 58 -11.94 -4.82 23.13
C GLY A 58 -10.85 -5.00 22.07
N LYS A 59 -9.55 -4.76 22.36
CA LYS A 59 -8.48 -5.21 21.44
C LYS A 59 -8.27 -6.73 21.62
N PRO A 60 -8.47 -7.58 20.58
CA PRO A 60 -8.28 -9.02 20.71
C PRO A 60 -6.79 -9.42 20.87
N GLN A 61 -5.86 -8.57 20.43
CA GLN A 61 -4.42 -8.88 20.38
C GLN A 61 -3.56 -7.61 20.59
N SER A 62 -2.35 -7.77 21.12
CA SER A 62 -1.42 -6.65 21.36
C SER A 62 -0.65 -6.26 20.09
N ASP A 63 -0.20 -5.00 20.01
CA ASP A 63 0.61 -4.50 18.88
C ASP A 63 1.84 -5.39 18.63
N ALA A 64 2.56 -5.78 19.70
CA ALA A 64 3.71 -6.67 19.60
C ALA A 64 3.36 -8.04 18.99
N ALA A 65 2.18 -8.57 19.28
CA ALA A 65 1.74 -9.84 18.72
C ALA A 65 1.37 -9.71 17.24
N PHE A 66 0.83 -8.57 16.78
CA PHE A 66 0.65 -8.33 15.34
C PHE A 66 1.99 -8.20 14.61
N VAL A 67 2.99 -7.58 15.24
CA VAL A 67 4.34 -7.45 14.65
C VAL A 67 4.96 -8.83 14.42
N GLU A 68 4.89 -9.75 15.38
CA GLU A 68 5.41 -11.11 15.19
C GLU A 68 4.64 -11.88 14.11
N LEU A 69 3.30 -11.81 14.09
CA LEU A 69 2.51 -12.41 13.01
C LEU A 69 2.87 -11.84 11.64
N ALA A 70 3.19 -10.55 11.56
CA ALA A 70 3.57 -9.91 10.30
C ALA A 70 4.93 -10.41 9.81
N LYS A 71 5.89 -10.65 10.71
CA LYS A 71 7.18 -11.26 10.36
C LYS A 71 7.00 -12.69 9.85
N GLU A 72 6.22 -13.49 10.57
CA GLU A 72 5.89 -14.87 10.17
C GLU A 72 5.25 -14.89 8.78
N ALA A 73 4.28 -14.01 8.52
CA ALA A 73 3.63 -13.92 7.21
C ALA A 73 4.59 -13.47 6.09
N LEU A 74 5.51 -12.54 6.36
CA LEU A 74 6.50 -12.11 5.37
C LEU A 74 7.49 -13.24 5.02
N GLU A 75 7.88 -14.04 6.01
CA GLU A 75 8.70 -15.24 5.80
C GLU A 75 7.91 -16.30 5.00
N ASP A 76 6.68 -16.61 5.42
CA ASP A 76 5.86 -17.66 4.81
C ASP A 76 5.48 -17.38 3.36
N TYR A 77 5.10 -16.14 3.03
CA TYR A 77 4.59 -15.79 1.70
C TYR A 77 5.67 -15.30 0.73
N PHE A 78 6.74 -14.68 1.25
CA PHE A 78 7.74 -14.00 0.42
C PHE A 78 9.18 -14.39 0.76
N GLY A 79 9.41 -15.26 1.74
CA GLY A 79 10.75 -15.66 2.17
C GLY A 79 11.55 -14.50 2.78
N VAL A 80 10.87 -13.48 3.33
CA VAL A 80 11.52 -12.31 3.92
C VAL A 80 11.72 -12.55 5.42
N ASP A 81 12.97 -12.72 5.84
CA ASP A 81 13.34 -12.85 7.25
C ASP A 81 13.51 -11.46 7.91
N LEU A 82 12.61 -11.16 8.86
CA LEU A 82 12.63 -9.95 9.69
C LEU A 82 12.87 -10.26 11.17
N THR A 83 13.66 -11.30 11.47
CA THR A 83 14.11 -11.58 12.84
C THR A 83 14.85 -10.38 13.45
N ASP A 84 15.60 -9.65 12.62
CA ASP A 84 16.21 -8.35 12.96
C ASP A 84 15.54 -7.21 12.21
N THR A 85 14.87 -6.31 12.94
CA THR A 85 14.20 -5.12 12.38
C THR A 85 15.10 -3.88 12.42
N THR A 86 16.41 -4.03 12.63
CA THR A 86 17.35 -2.90 12.65
C THR A 86 17.32 -2.14 11.31
N GLY A 87 17.15 -0.82 11.38
CA GLY A 87 16.96 0.04 10.21
C GLY A 87 15.50 0.12 9.73
N TYR A 88 14.55 -0.41 10.50
CA TYR A 88 13.12 -0.23 10.28
C TYR A 88 12.46 0.49 11.45
N SER A 89 11.64 1.49 11.13
CA SER A 89 10.58 1.97 12.02
C SER A 89 9.35 1.09 11.86
N VAL A 90 8.96 0.42 12.95
CA VAL A 90 7.81 -0.49 12.96
C VAL A 90 6.60 0.20 13.57
N SER A 91 5.47 0.20 12.86
CA SER A 91 4.22 0.79 13.36
C SER A 91 3.03 -0.16 13.17
N VAL A 92 2.06 -0.07 14.07
CA VAL A 92 0.79 -0.80 13.99
C VAL A 92 -0.34 0.22 13.89
N GLN A 93 -1.09 0.18 12.79
CA GLN A 93 -2.18 1.09 12.51
C GLN A 93 -3.50 0.33 12.52
N TYR A 94 -4.51 0.93 13.16
CA TYR A 94 -5.85 0.37 13.25
C TYR A 94 -6.78 1.22 12.40
N MET A 95 -7.41 0.59 11.41
CA MET A 95 -8.33 1.24 10.49
C MET A 95 -9.73 0.70 10.71
N ASP A 96 -10.66 1.58 11.05
CA ASP A 96 -12.08 1.24 11.10
C ASP A 96 -12.62 1.03 9.68
N ALA A 97 -13.72 0.27 9.57
CA ALA A 97 -14.42 0.11 8.31
C ALA A 97 -14.97 1.47 7.83
N MET A 98 -14.82 1.76 6.53
CA MET A 98 -15.41 2.91 5.86
C MET A 98 -16.33 2.43 4.71
N PRO A 99 -17.59 2.09 5.01
CA PRO A 99 -18.51 1.49 4.04
C PRO A 99 -18.74 2.33 2.79
N GLU A 100 -18.67 3.66 2.90
CA GLU A 100 -18.80 4.60 1.79
C GLU A 100 -17.70 4.43 0.73
N TYR A 101 -16.57 3.85 1.12
CA TYR A 101 -15.44 3.54 0.25
C TYR A 101 -15.25 2.03 0.02
N GLU A 102 -16.21 1.20 0.48
CA GLU A 102 -16.11 -0.26 0.49
C GLU A 102 -14.85 -0.76 1.23
N ALA A 103 -14.33 0.02 2.18
CA ALA A 103 -13.15 -0.33 2.95
C ALA A 103 -13.55 -1.10 4.22
N GLU A 104 -12.99 -2.30 4.37
CA GLU A 104 -13.19 -3.15 5.55
C GLU A 104 -12.26 -2.73 6.69
N GLN A 105 -12.69 -2.99 7.93
CA GLN A 105 -11.83 -2.84 9.10
C GLN A 105 -10.56 -3.68 8.92
N GLN A 106 -9.41 -3.11 9.27
CA GLN A 106 -8.13 -3.81 9.20
C GLN A 106 -7.11 -3.25 10.19
N THR A 107 -6.17 -4.11 10.58
CA THR A 107 -4.95 -3.72 11.28
C THR A 107 -3.80 -3.84 10.29
N VAL A 108 -2.94 -2.83 10.18
CA VAL A 108 -1.77 -2.84 9.29
C VAL A 108 -0.51 -2.72 10.12
N VAL A 109 0.44 -3.62 9.89
CA VAL A 109 1.80 -3.53 10.42
C VAL A 109 2.71 -3.06 9.29
N THR A 110 3.39 -1.95 9.51
CA THR A 110 4.34 -1.38 8.53
C THR A 110 5.76 -1.47 9.07
N PHE A 111 6.65 -2.03 8.27
CA PHE A 111 8.10 -1.98 8.45
C PHE A 111 8.64 -0.93 7.46
N LEU A 112 8.75 0.32 7.94
CA LEU A 112 9.23 1.45 7.16
C LEU A 112 10.75 1.57 7.29
N PRO A 113 11.54 1.49 6.21
CA PRO A 113 12.97 1.76 6.26
C PRO A 113 13.25 3.13 6.89
N GLU A 114 14.24 3.21 7.79
CA GLU A 114 14.59 4.47 8.46
C GLU A 114 15.01 5.56 7.46
N GLU A 115 15.56 5.19 6.29
CA GLU A 115 15.91 6.12 5.21
C GLU A 115 14.69 6.80 4.60
N LEU A 116 13.51 6.19 4.72
CA LEU A 116 12.22 6.73 4.28
C LEU A 116 11.44 7.40 5.42
N ASN A 117 11.96 7.34 6.65
CA ASN A 117 11.34 8.01 7.79
C ASN A 117 11.83 9.46 7.89
N PHE A 118 11.24 10.32 7.06
CA PHE A 118 11.64 11.72 6.97
C PHE A 118 11.18 12.60 8.15
N GLY A 119 10.42 12.05 9.11
CA GLY A 119 9.85 12.81 10.22
C GLY A 119 9.06 14.05 9.76
N GLU A 120 9.27 15.17 10.44
CA GLU A 120 8.73 16.47 10.02
C GLU A 120 9.46 17.00 8.78
N ILE A 121 8.81 16.89 7.63
CA ILE A 121 9.27 17.49 6.38
C ILE A 121 8.73 18.91 6.23
N SER A 122 9.67 19.86 6.07
CA SER A 122 9.33 21.24 5.71
C SER A 122 8.94 21.34 4.23
N ALA A 123 8.22 22.39 3.86
CA ALA A 123 7.82 22.63 2.47
C ALA A 123 9.01 22.78 1.49
N ASP A 124 10.21 23.08 1.99
CA ASP A 124 11.41 23.27 1.19
C ASP A 124 12.30 22.02 1.13
N THR A 125 11.92 20.93 1.80
CA THR A 125 12.71 19.69 1.77
C THR A 125 12.61 19.05 0.38
N VAL A 126 13.75 18.94 -0.30
CA VAL A 126 13.86 18.21 -1.57
C VAL A 126 14.20 16.76 -1.26
N ILE A 127 13.26 15.86 -1.49
CA ILE A 127 13.46 14.42 -1.42
C ILE A 127 13.79 13.93 -2.83
N ASP A 128 14.99 13.37 -3.01
CA ASP A 128 15.40 12.74 -4.27
C ASP A 128 14.88 11.31 -4.33
N MET A 129 13.61 11.14 -4.70
CA MET A 129 12.97 9.83 -4.80
C MET A 129 13.62 8.90 -5.84
N GLU A 130 14.40 9.42 -6.79
CA GLU A 130 15.02 8.61 -7.84
C GLU A 130 16.31 7.93 -7.39
N ASN A 131 16.96 8.44 -6.33
CA ASN A 131 18.28 7.97 -5.88
C ASN A 131 18.32 7.53 -4.41
N ILE A 132 17.17 7.31 -3.78
CA ILE A 132 17.14 6.73 -2.44
C ILE A 132 17.48 5.23 -2.54
N ASP A 133 18.69 4.89 -2.13
CA ASP A 133 19.08 3.52 -1.82
C ASP A 133 18.46 3.15 -0.47
N THR A 134 17.40 2.34 -0.49
CA THR A 134 16.64 1.99 0.71
C THR A 134 16.34 0.51 0.73
N LYS A 135 16.19 -0.02 1.94
CA LYS A 135 15.66 -1.36 2.13
C LYS A 135 14.22 -1.42 1.60
N PRO A 136 13.69 -2.60 1.25
CA PRO A 136 12.29 -2.69 0.90
C PRO A 136 11.39 -2.33 2.08
N MET A 137 10.27 -1.68 1.79
CA MET A 137 9.21 -1.41 2.76
C MET A 137 8.18 -2.54 2.71
N TYR A 138 7.69 -2.95 3.88
CA TYR A 138 6.72 -4.04 4.00
C TYR A 138 5.48 -3.59 4.75
N ASP A 139 4.31 -3.86 4.19
CA ASP A 139 3.02 -3.70 4.86
C ASP A 139 2.32 -5.07 4.93
N VAL A 140 1.86 -5.44 6.12
CA VAL A 140 1.05 -6.64 6.35
C VAL A 140 -0.27 -6.23 6.97
N SER A 141 -1.38 -6.56 6.32
CA SER A 141 -2.71 -6.25 6.79
C SER A 141 -3.43 -7.49 7.31
N PHE A 142 -4.20 -7.29 8.38
CA PHE A 142 -5.02 -8.29 9.04
C PHE A 142 -6.48 -7.84 9.04
N ASN A 143 -7.40 -8.77 8.86
CA ASN A 143 -8.83 -8.49 9.02
C ASN A 143 -9.23 -8.37 10.51
N ALA A 144 -10.51 -8.11 10.78
CA ALA A 144 -11.02 -7.96 12.14
C ALA A 144 -10.84 -9.24 12.99
N GLU A 145 -10.79 -10.42 12.37
CA GLU A 145 -10.54 -11.71 13.00
C GLU A 145 -9.05 -12.00 13.25
N GLY A 146 -8.14 -11.14 12.77
CA GLY A 146 -6.69 -11.31 12.89
C GLY A 146 -6.07 -12.25 11.84
N ALA A 147 -6.81 -12.64 10.80
CA ALA A 147 -6.26 -13.40 9.68
C ALA A 147 -5.61 -12.45 8.66
N ILE A 148 -4.57 -12.95 7.96
CA ILE A 148 -3.89 -12.19 6.90
C ILE A 148 -4.90 -11.79 5.83
N LYS A 149 -5.04 -10.48 5.64
CA LYS A 149 -5.84 -9.88 4.59
C LYS A 149 -4.98 -9.58 3.38
N GLY A 150 -3.74 -9.14 3.57
CA GLY A 150 -2.83 -8.85 2.45
C GLY A 150 -1.43 -8.50 2.90
N ILE A 151 -0.51 -8.52 1.93
CA ILE A 151 0.89 -8.16 2.11
C ILE A 151 1.32 -7.35 0.90
N HIS A 152 2.03 -6.24 1.13
CA HIS A 152 2.59 -5.37 0.10
C HIS A 152 4.08 -5.16 0.33
N LEU A 153 4.87 -5.38 -0.74
CA LEU A 153 6.30 -5.14 -0.77
C LEU A 153 6.56 -3.96 -1.71
N SER A 154 7.22 -2.92 -1.19
CA SER A 154 7.61 -1.73 -1.96
C SER A 154 9.13 -1.57 -1.97
N TYR A 155 9.66 -0.89 -2.99
CA TYR A 155 11.10 -0.66 -3.15
C TYR A 155 11.94 -1.95 -3.15
N VAL A 156 11.41 -3.02 -3.74
CA VAL A 156 12.15 -4.28 -3.93
C VAL A 156 12.94 -4.21 -5.22
N ASP A 157 14.26 -4.35 -5.14
CA ASP A 157 15.15 -4.35 -6.30
C ASP A 157 15.42 -5.77 -6.79
N TRP A 158 14.42 -6.38 -7.45
CA TRP A 158 14.62 -7.68 -8.08
C TRP A 158 15.39 -7.57 -9.39
N ALA A 159 16.18 -8.61 -9.66
CA ALA A 159 16.77 -8.78 -10.98
C ALA A 159 15.68 -8.80 -12.06
N LYS A 160 15.83 -7.96 -13.08
CA LYS A 160 14.88 -7.90 -14.20
C LYS A 160 14.90 -9.21 -14.97
N SER A 161 13.72 -9.66 -15.36
CA SER A 161 13.54 -10.79 -16.24
C SER A 161 14.15 -10.49 -17.62
N GLU A 162 14.80 -11.49 -18.22
CA GLU A 162 15.28 -11.40 -19.60
C GLU A 162 14.13 -11.39 -20.62
N ILE A 163 12.97 -11.95 -20.22
CA ILE A 163 11.76 -12.02 -21.04
C ILE A 163 10.73 -11.02 -20.49
N PRO A 164 10.13 -10.15 -21.33
CA PRO A 164 9.10 -9.23 -20.89
C PRO A 164 7.95 -9.95 -20.17
N VAL A 165 7.55 -9.44 -19.01
CA VAL A 165 6.39 -9.95 -18.29
C VAL A 165 5.13 -9.48 -19.02
N THR A 166 4.35 -10.44 -19.50
CA THR A 166 3.05 -10.22 -20.14
C THR A 166 1.92 -10.39 -19.14
N ALA A 167 0.72 -9.93 -19.50
CA ALA A 167 -0.50 -10.22 -18.74
C ALA A 167 -0.69 -11.74 -18.51
N GLN A 168 -0.45 -12.55 -19.54
CA GLN A 168 -0.60 -14.01 -19.45
C GLN A 168 0.43 -14.65 -18.50
N SER A 169 1.69 -14.22 -18.55
CA SER A 169 2.72 -14.73 -17.61
C SER A 169 2.46 -14.25 -16.19
N ALA A 170 1.97 -13.02 -16.00
CA ALA A 170 1.56 -12.52 -14.69
C ALA A 170 0.38 -13.32 -14.12
N GLU A 171 -0.61 -13.67 -14.93
CA GLU A 171 -1.72 -14.54 -14.53
C GLU A 171 -1.24 -15.92 -14.10
N GLU A 172 -0.25 -16.49 -14.80
CA GLU A 172 0.33 -17.78 -14.40
C GLU A 172 1.10 -17.66 -13.09
N THR A 173 1.98 -16.66 -12.94
CA THR A 173 2.67 -16.38 -11.68
C THR A 173 1.69 -16.22 -10.53
N ALA A 174 0.62 -15.44 -10.72
CA ALA A 174 -0.40 -15.21 -9.69
C ALA A 174 -1.13 -16.50 -9.29
N LYS A 175 -1.49 -17.36 -10.26
CA LYS A 175 -2.08 -18.67 -9.96
C LYS A 175 -1.14 -19.54 -9.15
N GLN A 176 0.12 -19.65 -9.57
CA GLN A 176 1.12 -20.46 -8.87
C GLN A 176 1.31 -19.98 -7.43
N PHE A 177 1.34 -18.66 -7.22
CA PHE A 177 1.41 -18.07 -5.88
C PHE A 177 0.20 -18.43 -5.01
N VAL A 178 -1.02 -18.37 -5.56
CA VAL A 178 -2.24 -18.74 -4.82
C VAL A 178 -2.24 -20.22 -4.44
N ILE A 179 -1.80 -21.09 -5.35
CA ILE A 179 -1.72 -22.54 -5.13
C ILE A 179 -0.65 -22.86 -4.07
N SER A 180 0.55 -22.29 -4.20
CA SER A 180 1.68 -22.59 -3.31
C SER A 180 1.41 -22.21 -1.86
N HIS A 181 0.64 -21.13 -1.64
CA HIS A 181 0.28 -20.64 -0.32
C HIS A 181 -1.12 -21.08 0.13
N GLN A 182 -1.77 -22.00 -0.61
CA GLN A 182 -3.10 -22.53 -0.30
C GLN A 182 -4.15 -21.43 -0.06
N LEU A 183 -4.00 -20.30 -0.75
CA LEU A 183 -4.87 -19.14 -0.64
C LEU A 183 -6.23 -19.37 -1.30
N ALA A 184 -6.35 -20.33 -2.19
CA ALA A 184 -7.62 -20.83 -2.74
C ALA A 184 -7.45 -22.27 -3.24
N ALA A 185 -8.55 -23.01 -3.30
CA ALA A 185 -8.54 -24.37 -3.86
C ALA A 185 -8.30 -24.34 -5.38
N GLU A 186 -7.41 -25.19 -5.88
CA GLU A 186 -6.98 -25.22 -7.28
C GLU A 186 -8.17 -25.39 -8.25
N ASP A 187 -9.15 -26.23 -7.91
CA ASP A 187 -10.36 -26.50 -8.69
C ASP A 187 -11.34 -25.31 -8.73
N ARG A 188 -11.10 -24.26 -7.94
CA ARG A 188 -11.93 -23.05 -7.83
C ARG A 188 -11.23 -21.79 -8.31
N LEU A 189 -9.98 -21.90 -8.76
CA LEU A 189 -9.23 -20.75 -9.28
C LEU A 189 -9.85 -20.25 -10.57
N LYS A 190 -10.46 -19.07 -10.51
CA LYS A 190 -10.97 -18.36 -11.68
C LYS A 190 -10.33 -16.99 -11.77
N VAL A 191 -9.48 -16.80 -12.77
CA VAL A 191 -8.97 -15.47 -13.11
C VAL A 191 -10.13 -14.65 -13.67
N LEU A 192 -10.39 -13.51 -13.05
CA LEU A 192 -11.42 -12.55 -13.48
C LEU A 192 -10.87 -11.54 -14.49
N GLY A 193 -9.55 -11.32 -14.48
CA GLY A 193 -8.83 -10.53 -15.46
C GLY A 193 -7.49 -10.02 -14.93
N SER A 194 -6.77 -9.30 -15.78
CA SER A 194 -5.52 -8.64 -15.44
C SER A 194 -5.39 -7.29 -16.15
N ALA A 195 -4.70 -6.33 -15.52
CA ALA A 195 -4.45 -5.00 -16.08
C ALA A 195 -3.12 -4.41 -15.56
N ALA A 196 -2.50 -3.52 -16.32
CA ALA A 196 -1.40 -2.71 -15.82
C ALA A 196 -1.93 -1.70 -14.80
N ALA A 197 -1.48 -1.79 -13.55
CA ALA A 197 -1.91 -0.88 -12.47
C ALA A 197 -0.92 0.27 -12.24
N SER A 198 0.35 0.09 -12.59
CA SER A 198 1.41 1.09 -12.57
C SER A 198 2.42 0.81 -13.68
N SER A 199 3.45 1.64 -13.81
CA SER A 199 4.53 1.41 -14.79
C SER A 199 5.30 0.11 -14.55
N ASP A 200 5.27 -0.42 -13.33
CA ASP A 200 6.07 -1.55 -12.87
C ASP A 200 5.21 -2.71 -12.30
N THR A 201 3.87 -2.65 -12.43
CA THR A 201 2.97 -3.68 -11.89
C THR A 201 1.87 -4.07 -12.86
N ILE A 202 1.70 -5.38 -13.05
CA ILE A 202 0.51 -5.99 -13.63
C ILE A 202 -0.30 -6.59 -12.48
N THR A 203 -1.53 -6.13 -12.33
CA THR A 203 -2.46 -6.64 -11.33
C THR A 203 -3.34 -7.71 -11.93
N VAL A 204 -3.49 -8.83 -11.22
CA VAL A 204 -4.32 -9.98 -11.57
C VAL A 204 -5.39 -10.15 -10.50
N VAL A 205 -6.64 -10.34 -10.93
CA VAL A 205 -7.75 -10.62 -10.01
C VAL A 205 -8.13 -12.10 -10.13
N ILE A 206 -8.07 -12.82 -9.01
CA ILE A 206 -8.45 -14.24 -8.94
C ILE A 206 -9.60 -14.39 -7.94
N GLN A 207 -10.72 -14.95 -8.39
CA GLN A 207 -11.81 -15.32 -7.51
C GLN A 207 -11.33 -16.42 -6.56
N HIS A 208 -11.47 -16.18 -5.25
CA HIS A 208 -11.07 -17.12 -4.21
C HIS A 208 -12.27 -17.82 -3.59
N LYS A 209 -13.32 -17.07 -3.22
CA LYS A 209 -14.58 -17.58 -2.64
C LYS A 209 -15.74 -16.68 -3.04
N GLU A 210 -16.97 -17.11 -2.79
CA GLU A 210 -18.16 -16.37 -3.21
C GLU A 210 -18.13 -14.91 -2.69
N GLY A 211 -18.21 -13.95 -3.62
CA GLY A 211 -18.18 -12.51 -3.32
C GLY A 211 -16.81 -11.93 -2.97
N ARG A 212 -15.73 -12.73 -3.00
CA ARG A 212 -14.37 -12.32 -2.60
C ARG A 212 -13.33 -12.72 -3.64
N ALA A 213 -12.38 -11.83 -3.86
CA ALA A 213 -11.29 -12.04 -4.79
C ALA A 213 -9.95 -11.64 -4.18
N LEU A 214 -8.90 -12.33 -4.64
CA LEU A 214 -7.53 -11.95 -4.40
C LEU A 214 -7.10 -10.99 -5.51
N LEU A 215 -6.63 -9.82 -5.09
CA LEU A 215 -5.93 -8.85 -5.91
C LEU A 215 -4.43 -9.12 -5.80
N ILE A 216 -3.76 -9.48 -6.89
CA ILE A 216 -2.36 -9.90 -6.86
C ILE A 216 -1.55 -9.02 -7.80
N GLY A 217 -0.54 -8.33 -7.27
CA GLY A 217 0.38 -7.53 -8.05
C GLY A 217 1.61 -8.33 -8.44
N VAL A 218 1.87 -8.43 -9.74
CA VAL A 218 3.11 -9.00 -10.29
C VAL A 218 3.97 -7.88 -10.83
N ASP A 219 5.23 -7.85 -10.43
CA ASP A 219 6.24 -6.93 -10.96
C ASP A 219 6.38 -7.14 -12.47
N SER A 220 6.16 -6.08 -13.25
CA SER A 220 6.16 -6.16 -14.71
C SER A 220 7.57 -6.27 -15.33
N LEU A 221 8.61 -6.07 -14.52
CA LEU A 221 10.01 -6.15 -14.93
C LEU A 221 10.67 -7.46 -14.47
N ALA A 222 10.35 -7.95 -13.28
CA ALA A 222 10.95 -9.14 -12.66
C ALA A 222 10.06 -10.38 -12.74
N GLY A 223 8.73 -10.22 -12.83
CA GLY A 223 7.78 -11.33 -12.89
C GLY A 223 7.48 -11.98 -11.54
N ASN A 224 7.91 -11.36 -10.43
CA ASN A 224 7.65 -11.81 -9.06
C ASN A 224 6.37 -11.20 -8.51
N VAL A 225 5.68 -11.91 -7.62
CA VAL A 225 4.57 -11.32 -6.85
C VAL A 225 5.15 -10.28 -5.89
N ARG A 226 4.60 -9.07 -5.91
CA ARG A 226 4.94 -7.98 -4.99
C ARG A 226 3.87 -7.66 -3.97
N TYR A 227 2.63 -8.09 -4.24
CA TYR A 227 1.59 -7.99 -3.25
C TYR A 227 0.45 -8.97 -3.51
N PHE A 228 -0.31 -9.26 -2.46
CA PHE A 228 -1.66 -9.78 -2.57
C PHE A 228 -2.59 -9.13 -1.53
N GLU A 229 -3.89 -9.04 -1.84
CA GLU A 229 -4.93 -8.61 -0.90
C GLU A 229 -6.24 -9.39 -1.16
N ASP A 230 -6.86 -9.95 -0.12
CA ASP A 230 -8.23 -10.46 -0.14
C ASP A 230 -9.19 -9.28 0.07
N MET A 231 -10.06 -9.06 -0.91
CA MET A 231 -11.04 -7.97 -0.89
C MET A 231 -12.37 -8.39 -1.55
N ALA A 232 -13.39 -7.53 -1.45
CA ALA A 232 -14.66 -7.76 -2.14
C ALA A 232 -14.44 -7.88 -3.65
N GLU A 233 -15.05 -8.89 -4.29
CA GLU A 233 -14.86 -9.17 -5.72
C GLU A 233 -15.17 -7.96 -6.59
N LYS A 234 -16.23 -7.23 -6.27
CA LYS A 234 -16.63 -5.99 -6.95
C LYS A 234 -15.51 -4.95 -6.95
N SER A 235 -14.87 -4.75 -5.79
CA SER A 235 -13.82 -3.76 -5.61
C SER A 235 -12.53 -4.20 -6.32
N ALA A 236 -12.21 -5.50 -6.27
CA ALA A 236 -11.08 -6.08 -7.02
C ALA A 236 -11.26 -5.92 -8.54
N VAL A 237 -12.42 -6.29 -9.08
CA VAL A 237 -12.71 -6.13 -10.52
C VAL A 237 -12.69 -4.65 -10.94
N LYS A 238 -13.19 -3.75 -10.10
CA LYS A 238 -13.12 -2.30 -10.35
C LYS A 238 -11.68 -1.81 -10.51
N SER A 239 -10.72 -2.38 -9.77
CA SER A 239 -9.31 -1.97 -9.84
C SER A 239 -8.61 -2.29 -11.18
N ILE A 240 -9.07 -3.32 -11.90
CA ILE A 240 -8.55 -3.71 -13.22
C ILE A 240 -9.45 -3.24 -14.38
N THR A 241 -10.57 -2.58 -14.07
CA THR A 241 -11.47 -2.04 -15.08
C THR A 241 -10.91 -0.70 -15.56
N PRO A 242 -10.59 -0.54 -16.86
CA PRO A 242 -10.16 0.75 -17.38
C PRO A 242 -11.19 1.83 -17.06
N PHE A 243 -10.73 3.02 -16.65
CA PHE A 243 -11.62 4.17 -16.59
C PHE A 243 -12.21 4.42 -17.99
N GLU A 244 -13.49 4.73 -18.06
CA GLU A 244 -14.08 5.17 -19.32
C GLU A 244 -13.30 6.39 -19.84
N GLU A 245 -12.98 6.37 -21.13
CA GLU A 245 -12.25 7.42 -21.81
C GLU A 245 -12.95 8.78 -21.53
N GLY A 246 -12.21 9.74 -20.96
CA GLY A 246 -12.74 11.04 -20.55
C GLY A 246 -13.24 11.16 -19.10
N LYS A 247 -13.10 10.13 -18.25
CA LYS A 247 -13.40 10.19 -16.80
C LYS A 247 -12.18 10.17 -15.88
N GLY A 248 -10.97 10.12 -16.43
CA GLY A 248 -9.71 10.32 -15.69
C GLY A 248 -9.30 11.78 -15.65
N LEU A 249 -8.61 12.20 -14.57
CA LEU A 249 -7.87 13.46 -14.54
C LEU A 249 -6.72 13.31 -15.56
N GLY A 250 -6.88 13.95 -16.72
CA GLY A 250 -6.08 13.73 -17.94
C GLY A 250 -4.60 14.05 -17.85
#